data_AF-A0A1B6KDQ2-F1
#
_entry.id   AF-A0A1B6KDQ2-F1
#
_cell.length_a   1.000
_cell.length_b   1.000
_cell.length_c   1.000
_cell.angle_alpha   90.00
_cell.angle_beta   90.00
_cell.angle_gamma   90.00
#
_symmetry.space_group_name_H-M   'P 1'
#
loop_
_entity.id
_entity.type
_entity.pdbx_description
1 polymer ?
#
loop_
_entity_poly.entity_id
_entity_poly.type
_entity_poly.pdbx_seq_one_letter_code
_entity_poly.pdbx_strand_id
1 'polypeptide(L)'
;DLPEGLGEAEKSWPKDPNAVSSQQEVDDIAKAIELSLKETNMSPKSHGGGSGGGMGASGGGSLYPSTALGSGPATSEPRKVRALYDFEAVEDNELTFVAGEIVHLMDDSDPNWWKGYNQRGEGLFPANFVTSDLSVEPEKFKEPKKGVQFNEVVQVKTMKPAPEQVDIEEDKIDKLLHMLHEADPTDLENDPEELLQLEEQVNAMGPLIDSELERVDRKHAQLTQVSSGLVEALNLYHMLMR
;
A
#
# COMPACT_ATOMS: atom_id res chain seq x y z
N ASP A 1 71.02 3.92 -8.76
CA ASP A 1 70.49 3.10 -9.86
C ASP A 1 69.02 2.77 -9.64
N LEU A 2 68.17 3.29 -10.53
CA LEU A 2 66.94 2.62 -10.96
C LEU A 2 67.33 1.43 -11.87
N PRO A 3 66.45 0.43 -12.01
CA PRO A 3 65.70 0.41 -13.27
C PRO A 3 64.21 0.12 -13.13
N GLU A 4 63.49 0.69 -14.11
CA GLU A 4 62.07 0.60 -14.43
C GLU A 4 61.67 -0.75 -15.07
N GLY A 5 60.36 -1.04 -15.04
CA GLY A 5 59.68 -2.02 -15.92
C GLY A 5 58.60 -2.81 -15.17
N LEU A 6 57.36 -2.30 -15.04
CA LEU A 6 56.21 -2.43 -15.97
C LEU A 6 55.74 -3.88 -16.22
N GLY A 7 54.50 -4.16 -15.78
CA GLY A 7 53.70 -5.35 -16.07
C GLY A 7 53.17 -6.00 -14.79
N GLU A 8 51.89 -6.23 -14.52
CA GLU A 8 50.66 -6.10 -15.29
C GLU A 8 49.55 -5.79 -14.28
N ALA A 9 48.68 -4.84 -14.60
CA ALA A 9 47.47 -4.60 -13.82
C ALA A 9 46.53 -5.80 -14.04
N GLU A 10 46.40 -6.66 -13.03
CA GLU A 10 45.35 -7.68 -12.95
C GLU A 10 44.00 -6.95 -12.98
N LYS A 11 43.43 -6.90 -14.19
CA LYS A 11 42.15 -6.28 -14.50
C LYS A 11 41.08 -7.19 -13.90
N SER A 12 40.68 -6.94 -12.67
CA SER A 12 39.52 -7.58 -12.06
C SER A 12 38.28 -7.17 -12.86
N TRP A 13 37.74 -8.09 -13.65
CA TRP A 13 36.51 -7.88 -14.39
C TRP A 13 35.35 -7.71 -13.41
N PRO A 14 34.51 -6.68 -13.54
CA PRO A 14 33.23 -6.63 -12.82
C PRO A 14 32.41 -7.84 -13.28
N LYS A 15 32.01 -8.68 -12.33
CA LYS A 15 30.97 -9.68 -12.58
C LYS A 15 29.65 -8.91 -12.67
N ASP A 16 29.26 -8.58 -13.88
CA ASP A 16 27.95 -7.99 -14.14
C ASP A 16 26.86 -8.96 -13.64
N PRO A 17 25.96 -8.52 -12.74
CA PRO A 17 24.89 -9.36 -12.21
C PRO A 17 23.79 -9.68 -13.24
N ASN A 18 23.94 -9.22 -14.48
CA ASN A 18 23.03 -9.51 -15.59
C ASN A 18 23.62 -10.48 -16.63
N ALA A 19 24.68 -11.21 -16.26
CA ALA A 19 25.24 -12.26 -17.11
C ALA A 19 24.27 -13.46 -17.16
N VAL A 20 23.55 -13.56 -18.27
CA VAL A 20 22.64 -14.67 -18.64
C VAL A 20 23.37 -16.00 -18.45
N SER A 21 22.95 -16.80 -17.47
CA SER A 21 23.68 -17.98 -17.01
C SER A 21 23.29 -19.26 -17.76
N SER A 22 22.30 -19.20 -18.66
CA SER A 22 21.82 -20.37 -19.37
C SER A 22 22.07 -20.26 -20.87
N GLN A 23 22.79 -21.23 -21.41
CA GLN A 23 22.96 -21.43 -22.86
C GLN A 23 21.59 -21.50 -23.58
N GLN A 24 20.57 -21.96 -22.86
CA GLN A 24 19.19 -22.05 -23.31
C GLN A 24 18.57 -20.67 -23.63
N GLU A 25 18.84 -19.65 -22.80
CA GLU A 25 18.29 -18.31 -23.00
C GLU A 25 18.93 -17.63 -24.22
N VAL A 26 20.21 -17.91 -24.48
CA VAL A 26 20.92 -17.40 -25.66
C VAL A 26 20.36 -18.00 -26.95
N ASP A 27 20.04 -19.30 -26.95
CA ASP A 27 19.42 -19.97 -28.10
C ASP A 27 17.99 -19.48 -28.36
N ASP A 28 17.21 -19.23 -27.31
CA ASP A 28 15.84 -18.73 -27.43
C ASP A 28 15.80 -17.30 -27.99
N ILE A 29 16.75 -16.44 -27.59
CA ILE A 29 16.91 -15.09 -28.14
C ILE A 29 17.33 -15.15 -29.62
N ALA A 30 18.28 -16.03 -29.97
CA ALA A 30 18.74 -16.19 -31.35
C ALA A 30 17.59 -16.62 -32.27
N LYS A 31 16.75 -17.55 -31.80
CA LYS A 31 15.59 -18.04 -32.54
C LYS A 31 14.50 -16.98 -32.76
N ALA A 32 14.26 -16.13 -31.75
CA ALA A 32 13.27 -15.04 -31.84
C ALA A 32 13.66 -13.97 -32.86
N ILE A 33 14.95 -13.63 -32.94
CA ILE A 33 15.50 -12.68 -33.92
C ILE A 33 15.35 -13.24 -35.34
N GLU A 34 15.63 -14.54 -35.53
CA GLU A 34 15.51 -15.20 -36.84
C GLU A 34 14.06 -15.25 -37.35
N LEU A 35 13.09 -15.49 -36.46
CA LEU A 35 11.66 -15.45 -36.78
C LEU A 35 11.21 -14.04 -37.21
N SER A 36 11.68 -12.99 -36.53
CA SER A 36 11.36 -11.60 -36.87
C SER A 36 11.95 -11.14 -38.21
N LEU A 37 13.15 -11.63 -38.57
CA LEU A 37 13.77 -11.36 -39.87
C LEU A 37 13.08 -12.09 -41.04
N LYS A 38 12.42 -13.21 -40.77
CA LYS A 38 11.66 -13.96 -41.77
C LYS A 38 10.25 -13.42 -42.00
N GLU A 39 9.63 -12.78 -41.01
CA GLU A 39 8.26 -12.25 -41.12
C GLU A 39 8.20 -10.90 -41.88
N THR A 40 9.30 -10.16 -41.96
CA THR A 40 9.37 -8.84 -42.60
C THR A 40 9.55 -8.85 -44.12
N ASN A 41 9.68 -10.01 -44.78
CA ASN A 41 9.99 -10.09 -46.21
C ASN A 41 8.88 -10.65 -47.12
N MET A 42 7.59 -10.60 -46.72
CA MET A 42 6.47 -10.97 -47.62
C MET A 42 5.37 -9.92 -47.69
N SER A 43 5.46 -9.05 -48.70
CA SER A 43 4.35 -8.41 -49.44
C SER A 43 4.94 -7.87 -50.75
N PRO A 44 4.26 -7.85 -51.94
CA PRO A 44 2.91 -7.26 -52.13
C PRO A 44 2.04 -7.82 -53.30
N LYS A 45 0.74 -7.42 -53.39
CA LYS A 45 0.06 -6.74 -54.56
C LYS A 45 -1.47 -6.95 -54.74
N SER A 46 -2.20 -5.82 -54.71
CA SER A 46 -3.21 -5.25 -55.65
C SER A 46 -4.26 -6.06 -56.44
N HIS A 47 -5.48 -5.48 -56.54
CA HIS A 47 -6.45 -5.25 -57.67
C HIS A 47 -7.90 -5.45 -57.17
N GLY A 48 -8.97 -4.67 -57.44
CA GLY A 48 -9.25 -3.45 -58.20
C GLY A 48 -10.78 -3.33 -58.46
N GLY A 49 -11.34 -2.10 -58.46
CA GLY A 49 -12.48 -1.66 -59.31
C GLY A 49 -13.92 -1.59 -58.76
N GLY A 50 -14.58 -0.41 -58.90
CA GLY A 50 -15.97 -0.32 -59.38
C GLY A 50 -17.06 0.51 -58.65
N SER A 51 -17.08 1.83 -58.89
CA SER A 51 -18.22 2.78 -59.19
C SER A 51 -19.58 2.87 -58.45
N GLY A 52 -19.97 4.13 -58.20
CA GLY A 52 -21.35 4.69 -58.09
C GLY A 52 -21.71 5.17 -56.68
N GLY A 53 -22.12 6.40 -56.34
CA GLY A 53 -22.70 7.56 -57.02
C GLY A 53 -23.83 8.07 -56.11
N GLY A 54 -23.85 9.35 -55.70
CA GLY A 54 -24.99 9.89 -54.92
C GLY A 54 -24.70 11.11 -54.05
N MET A 55 -25.57 12.11 -54.19
CA MET A 55 -25.51 13.50 -53.72
C MET A 55 -25.91 13.68 -52.24
N GLY A 56 -25.51 14.80 -51.62
CA GLY A 56 -26.12 15.24 -50.35
C GLY A 56 -25.36 16.35 -49.62
N ALA A 57 -26.02 17.47 -49.38
CA ALA A 57 -25.44 18.73 -48.95
C ALA A 57 -25.33 18.91 -47.41
N SER A 58 -24.56 19.94 -47.06
CA SER A 58 -24.80 20.95 -46.02
C SER A 58 -24.19 20.77 -44.61
N GLY A 59 -23.50 21.85 -44.19
CA GLY A 59 -23.75 22.48 -42.90
C GLY A 59 -22.69 22.30 -41.82
N GLY A 60 -22.04 23.41 -41.44
CA GLY A 60 -21.53 23.58 -40.07
C GLY A 60 -20.02 23.78 -39.96
N GLY A 61 -19.55 24.98 -40.28
CA GLY A 61 -18.32 25.48 -39.66
C GLY A 61 -18.58 25.77 -38.18
N SER A 62 -17.75 25.23 -37.30
CA SER A 62 -17.65 25.66 -35.91
C SER A 62 -16.18 25.78 -35.53
N LEU A 63 -15.83 26.98 -35.07
CA LEU A 63 -14.49 27.57 -34.95
C LEU A 63 -13.87 27.36 -33.55
N TYR A 64 -13.86 26.13 -33.03
CA TYR A 64 -13.19 25.84 -31.76
C TYR A 64 -12.24 24.65 -31.89
N PRO A 65 -10.92 24.81 -31.66
CA PRO A 65 -10.03 23.67 -31.51
C PRO A 65 -10.37 22.97 -30.19
N SER A 66 -10.90 21.75 -30.30
CA SER A 66 -11.02 20.86 -29.15
C SER A 66 -9.61 20.51 -28.67
N THR A 67 -9.27 20.88 -27.44
CA THR A 67 -8.16 20.26 -26.71
C THR A 67 -8.56 18.82 -26.39
N ALA A 68 -8.48 17.96 -27.39
CA ALA A 68 -8.35 16.53 -27.18
C ALA A 68 -6.93 16.32 -26.62
N LEU A 69 -6.84 16.26 -25.30
CA LEU A 69 -5.65 15.80 -24.61
C LEU A 69 -5.39 14.38 -25.10
N GLY A 70 -4.41 14.26 -25.99
CA GLY A 70 -3.87 13.00 -26.42
C GLY A 70 -3.14 12.37 -25.24
N SER A 71 -3.79 11.43 -24.58
CA SER A 71 -3.11 10.32 -23.94
C SER A 71 -3.71 9.07 -24.53
N GLY A 72 -3.12 8.63 -25.65
CA GLY A 72 -3.30 7.25 -26.08
C GLY A 72 -2.91 6.34 -24.92
N PRO A 73 -3.60 5.20 -24.72
CA PRO A 73 -3.26 4.30 -23.65
C PRO A 73 -1.84 3.81 -23.92
N ALA A 74 -0.90 4.29 -23.10
CA ALA A 74 0.35 3.60 -22.91
C ALA A 74 -0.07 2.20 -22.47
N THR A 75 0.22 1.21 -23.30
CA THR A 75 0.12 -0.20 -22.95
C THR A 75 1.25 -0.52 -21.97
N SER A 76 1.20 0.10 -20.79
CA SER A 76 1.81 -0.47 -19.60
C SER A 76 0.85 -1.55 -19.15
N GLU A 77 1.30 -2.80 -19.10
CA GLU A 77 0.51 -3.83 -18.43
C GLU A 77 0.10 -3.31 -17.04
N PRO A 78 -1.20 -3.40 -16.66
CA PRO A 78 -1.63 -2.94 -15.36
C PRO A 78 -0.84 -3.69 -14.30
N ARG A 79 -0.07 -2.94 -13.49
CA ARG A 79 0.77 -3.49 -12.43
C ARG A 79 -0.14 -4.32 -11.52
N LYS A 80 0.19 -5.60 -11.34
CA LYS A 80 -0.57 -6.49 -10.46
C LYS A 80 0.05 -6.46 -9.08
N VAL A 81 -0.80 -6.39 -8.08
CA VAL A 81 -0.42 -6.49 -6.67
C VAL A 81 -1.24 -7.59 -6.02
N ARG A 82 -0.70 -8.20 -4.97
CA ARG A 82 -1.37 -9.23 -4.20
C ARG A 82 -1.80 -8.68 -2.84
N ALA A 83 -3.05 -8.91 -2.48
CA ALA A 83 -3.57 -8.62 -1.16
C ALA A 83 -2.82 -9.42 -0.08
N LEU A 84 -2.33 -8.73 0.94
CA LEU A 84 -1.73 -9.33 2.13
C LEU A 84 -2.79 -9.69 3.19
N TYR A 85 -3.87 -8.91 3.23
CA TYR A 85 -4.95 -9.02 4.22
C TYR A 85 -6.32 -8.91 3.53
N ASP A 86 -7.36 -9.32 4.25
CA ASP A 86 -8.74 -9.06 3.84
C ASP A 86 -9.06 -7.57 4.01
N PHE A 87 -9.76 -6.98 3.04
CA PHE A 87 -10.22 -5.60 3.09
C PHE A 87 -11.66 -5.54 2.60
N GLU A 88 -12.57 -5.08 3.47
CA GLU A 88 -14.00 -4.93 3.20
C GLU A 88 -14.32 -3.45 2.98
N ALA A 89 -14.91 -3.13 1.83
CA ALA A 89 -15.32 -1.78 1.49
C ALA A 89 -16.47 -1.32 2.39
N VAL A 90 -16.31 -0.15 3.00
CA VAL A 90 -17.32 0.53 3.81
C VAL A 90 -18.02 1.61 2.97
N GLU A 91 -17.28 2.26 2.07
CA GLU A 91 -17.82 3.26 1.13
C GLU A 91 -17.93 2.72 -0.30
N ASP A 92 -18.81 3.31 -1.11
CA ASP A 92 -19.06 2.90 -2.50
C ASP A 92 -17.84 3.08 -3.42
N ASN A 93 -16.87 3.91 -3.03
CA ASN A 93 -15.62 4.16 -3.75
C ASN A 93 -14.48 3.22 -3.35
N GLU A 94 -14.69 2.28 -2.43
CA GLU A 94 -13.65 1.37 -1.92
C GLU A 94 -13.73 -0.01 -2.59
N LEU A 95 -12.58 -0.69 -2.70
CA LEU A 95 -12.48 -2.00 -3.34
C LEU A 95 -12.40 -3.13 -2.31
N THR A 96 -13.41 -4.00 -2.23
CA THR A 96 -13.33 -5.21 -1.39
C THR A 96 -12.45 -6.29 -2.03
N PHE A 97 -11.52 -6.87 -1.27
CA PHE A 97 -10.72 -8.04 -1.67
C PHE A 97 -10.34 -8.92 -0.48
N VAL A 98 -9.97 -10.17 -0.75
CA VAL A 98 -9.48 -11.12 0.27
C VAL A 98 -7.97 -11.31 0.19
N ALA A 99 -7.35 -11.70 1.30
CA ALA A 99 -5.93 -12.02 1.38
C ALA A 99 -5.54 -13.06 0.32
N GLY A 100 -4.48 -12.77 -0.42
CA GLY A 100 -4.00 -13.57 -1.54
C GLY A 100 -4.64 -13.25 -2.89
N GLU A 101 -5.68 -12.43 -2.95
CA GLU A 101 -6.32 -12.00 -4.19
C GLU A 101 -5.40 -11.07 -5.01
N ILE A 102 -5.50 -11.14 -6.34
CA ILE A 102 -4.75 -10.28 -7.26
C ILE A 102 -5.59 -9.06 -7.62
N VAL A 103 -5.08 -7.89 -7.30
CA VAL A 103 -5.66 -6.60 -7.65
C VAL A 103 -4.83 -5.97 -8.78
N HIS A 104 -5.51 -5.42 -9.77
CA HIS A 104 -4.88 -4.71 -10.88
C HIS A 104 -4.83 -3.22 -10.55
N LEU A 105 -3.62 -2.69 -10.39
CA LEU A 105 -3.37 -1.30 -10.03
C LEU A 105 -3.67 -0.40 -11.23
N MET A 106 -4.42 0.67 -10.98
CA MET A 106 -4.75 1.72 -11.96
C MET A 106 -4.03 3.03 -11.65
N ASP A 107 -3.96 3.40 -10.36
CA ASP A 107 -3.34 4.63 -9.90
C ASP A 107 -2.69 4.42 -8.53
N ASP A 108 -1.39 4.72 -8.44
CA ASP A 108 -0.57 4.70 -7.23
C ASP A 108 0.01 6.09 -6.89
N SER A 109 -0.61 7.16 -7.40
CA SER A 109 -0.16 8.55 -7.18
C SER A 109 -0.19 8.98 -5.71
N ASP A 110 -1.09 8.42 -4.91
CA ASP A 110 -1.19 8.68 -3.47
C ASP A 110 -0.46 7.56 -2.68
N PRO A 111 0.41 7.91 -1.71
CA PRO A 111 1.20 6.93 -0.97
C PRO A 111 0.37 6.09 0.01
N ASN A 112 -0.81 6.55 0.41
CA ASN A 112 -1.66 5.89 1.39
C ASN A 112 -2.79 5.11 0.72
N TRP A 113 -3.34 5.63 -0.37
CA TRP A 113 -4.52 5.07 -1.04
C TRP A 113 -4.30 4.84 -2.53
N TRP A 114 -4.40 3.58 -2.95
CA TRP A 114 -4.27 3.21 -4.36
C TRP A 114 -5.62 2.91 -4.98
N LYS A 115 -5.74 3.19 -6.29
CA LYS A 115 -6.89 2.79 -7.08
C LYS A 115 -6.55 1.53 -7.86
N GLY A 116 -7.45 0.56 -7.84
CA GLY A 116 -7.33 -0.63 -8.66
C GLY A 116 -8.66 -1.31 -8.91
N TYR A 117 -8.61 -2.47 -9.57
CA TYR A 117 -9.79 -3.28 -9.85
C TYR A 117 -9.51 -4.78 -9.69
N ASN A 118 -10.55 -5.52 -9.34
CA ASN A 118 -10.57 -6.98 -9.27
C ASN A 118 -11.84 -7.54 -9.94
N GLN A 119 -12.20 -8.78 -9.63
CA GLN A 119 -13.41 -9.40 -10.20
C GLN A 119 -14.72 -8.76 -9.70
N ARG A 120 -14.68 -7.97 -8.62
CA ARG A 120 -15.84 -7.38 -7.97
C ARG A 120 -16.11 -5.94 -8.41
N GLY A 121 -15.10 -5.24 -8.93
CA GLY A 121 -15.24 -3.88 -9.42
C GLY A 121 -13.93 -3.11 -9.38
N GLU A 122 -14.03 -1.79 -9.45
CA GLU A 122 -12.93 -0.85 -9.23
C GLU A 122 -13.17 -0.04 -7.96
N GLY A 123 -12.11 0.37 -7.29
CA GLY A 123 -12.21 1.17 -6.07
C GLY A 123 -10.84 1.51 -5.48
N LEU A 124 -10.89 2.24 -4.37
CA LEU A 124 -9.74 2.65 -3.58
C LEU A 124 -9.45 1.64 -2.48
N PHE A 125 -8.18 1.47 -2.15
CA PHE A 125 -7.75 0.63 -1.03
C PHE A 125 -6.41 1.10 -0.46
N PRO A 126 -6.08 0.77 0.80
CA PRO A 126 -4.82 1.15 1.42
C PRO A 126 -3.61 0.47 0.77
N ALA A 127 -2.56 1.24 0.44
CA ALA A 127 -1.34 0.71 -0.17
C ALA A 127 -0.65 -0.38 0.69
N ASN A 128 -0.75 -0.27 2.02
CA ASN A 128 -0.15 -1.20 2.98
C ASN A 128 -0.83 -2.59 3.01
N PHE A 129 -1.98 -2.75 2.35
CA PHE A 129 -2.73 -4.01 2.32
C PHE A 129 -2.36 -4.89 1.13
N VAL A 130 -1.42 -4.44 0.28
CA VAL A 130 -1.00 -5.16 -0.92
C VAL A 130 0.52 -5.22 -1.04
N THR A 131 1.03 -6.19 -1.80
CA THR A 131 2.44 -6.33 -2.16
C THR A 131 2.61 -6.46 -3.67
N SER A 132 3.70 -5.91 -4.20
CA SER A 132 4.10 -6.14 -5.60
C SER A 132 4.66 -7.55 -5.81
N ASP A 133 4.97 -8.29 -4.73
CA ASP A 133 5.49 -9.65 -4.81
C ASP A 133 4.35 -10.68 -4.96
N LEU A 134 4.14 -11.09 -6.21
CA LEU A 134 3.17 -12.10 -6.60
C LEU A 134 3.61 -13.54 -6.28
N SER A 135 4.72 -13.75 -5.56
CA SER A 135 5.19 -15.06 -5.06
C SER A 135 4.92 -15.30 -3.56
N VAL A 136 4.56 -14.27 -2.78
CA VAL A 136 4.08 -14.40 -1.38
C VAL A 136 2.73 -15.11 -1.24
N GLU A 137 2.69 -16.44 -1.03
CA GLU A 137 1.46 -17.13 -0.62
C GLU A 137 0.83 -16.40 0.59
N PRO A 138 -0.51 -16.32 0.71
CA PRO A 138 -1.15 -15.67 1.86
C PRO A 138 -0.80 -16.47 3.11
N GLU A 139 0.27 -16.07 3.78
CA GLU A 139 0.63 -16.52 5.11
C GLU A 139 -0.56 -16.19 6.00
N LYS A 140 -1.28 -17.22 6.44
CA LYS A 140 -2.08 -17.14 7.65
C LYS A 140 -1.13 -16.75 8.77
N PHE A 141 -1.02 -15.45 9.05
CA PHE A 141 -0.24 -14.96 10.15
C PHE A 141 -0.82 -15.55 11.45
N LYS A 142 -0.22 -16.65 11.91
CA LYS A 142 0.06 -16.78 13.33
C LYS A 142 0.95 -15.60 13.68
N GLU A 143 0.61 -14.92 14.76
CA GLU A 143 1.36 -13.85 15.42
C GLU A 143 2.88 -13.94 15.19
N PRO A 144 3.58 -12.81 14.99
CA PRO A 144 5.00 -12.84 14.68
C PRO A 144 5.81 -13.47 15.82
N LYS A 145 6.24 -14.72 15.62
CA LYS A 145 7.44 -15.25 16.25
C LYS A 145 8.62 -14.97 15.33
N LYS A 146 9.25 -13.81 15.46
CA LYS A 146 10.63 -13.64 15.00
C LYS A 146 11.57 -13.90 16.17
N GLY A 147 11.97 -15.17 16.28
CA GLY A 147 13.25 -15.50 16.88
C GLY A 147 14.35 -15.15 15.89
N VAL A 148 15.30 -14.33 16.31
CA VAL A 148 16.58 -14.16 15.64
C VAL A 148 17.62 -14.78 16.57
N GLN A 149 18.18 -15.94 16.19
CA GLN A 149 19.38 -16.45 16.85
C GLN A 149 20.57 -15.70 16.28
N PHE A 150 21.33 -14.98 17.11
CA PHE A 150 22.79 -15.15 17.18
C PHE A 150 23.35 -14.57 18.50
N ASN A 151 23.99 -15.47 19.23
CA ASN A 151 25.03 -15.38 20.27
C ASN A 151 24.88 -14.46 21.51
N GLU A 152 24.42 -15.10 22.58
CA GLU A 152 25.04 -15.14 23.93
C GLU A 152 26.00 -14.00 24.32
N VAL A 153 25.49 -13.05 25.09
CA VAL A 153 25.99 -12.82 26.47
C VAL A 153 24.83 -12.47 27.39
N VAL A 154 24.73 -13.27 28.45
CA VAL A 154 23.71 -13.23 29.50
C VAL A 154 23.92 -12.01 30.41
N GLN A 155 22.87 -11.22 30.63
CA GLN A 155 22.57 -10.65 31.95
C GLN A 155 21.09 -10.84 32.29
N VAL A 156 20.82 -11.90 33.04
CA VAL A 156 19.53 -12.14 33.71
C VAL A 156 19.56 -11.47 35.08
N LYS A 157 18.68 -10.48 35.27
CA LYS A 157 17.90 -10.18 36.47
C LYS A 157 17.10 -8.92 36.12
N THR A 158 15.81 -9.04 35.87
CA THR A 158 14.84 -8.72 36.92
C THR A 158 13.51 -9.48 36.75
N MET A 159 12.93 -9.80 37.90
CA MET A 159 11.63 -10.44 38.09
C MET A 159 10.56 -9.72 37.28
N LYS A 160 9.67 -10.46 36.58
CA LYS A 160 8.35 -9.94 36.19
C LYS A 160 7.76 -9.21 37.38
N PRO A 161 7.56 -7.87 37.34
CA PRO A 161 6.70 -7.24 38.31
C PRO A 161 5.32 -7.89 38.12
N ALA A 162 4.65 -8.19 39.23
CA ALA A 162 3.21 -8.45 39.20
C ALA A 162 2.53 -7.33 38.38
N PRO A 163 1.44 -7.62 37.64
CA PRO A 163 0.82 -6.64 36.76
C PRO A 163 0.58 -5.36 37.54
N GLU A 164 1.42 -4.37 37.27
CA GLU A 164 1.24 -3.02 37.79
C GLU A 164 -0.11 -2.59 37.24
N GLN A 165 -0.99 -2.10 38.10
CA GLN A 165 -2.30 -1.64 37.64
C GLN A 165 -2.01 -0.50 36.66
N VAL A 166 -2.16 -0.77 35.37
CA VAL A 166 -1.93 0.22 34.33
C VAL A 166 -3.09 1.18 34.44
N ASP A 167 -2.84 2.37 34.97
CA ASP A 167 -3.78 3.48 34.95
C ASP A 167 -3.49 4.36 33.73
N ILE A 168 -4.49 5.14 33.29
CA ILE A 168 -4.33 6.04 32.15
C ILE A 168 -3.49 7.24 32.59
N GLU A 169 -2.24 7.30 32.15
CA GLU A 169 -1.27 8.36 32.45
C GLU A 169 -0.86 9.10 31.18
N GLU A 170 -1.33 10.34 31.03
CA GLU A 170 -1.06 11.21 29.87
C GLU A 170 0.45 11.50 29.69
N ASP A 171 1.16 11.75 30.80
CA ASP A 171 2.60 12.06 30.81
C ASP A 171 3.45 10.95 30.14
N LYS A 172 3.02 9.69 30.24
CA LYS A 172 3.74 8.55 29.62
C LYS A 172 3.58 8.54 28.10
N ILE A 173 2.39 8.90 27.61
CA ILE A 173 2.11 9.03 26.17
C ILE A 173 2.93 10.18 25.59
N ASP A 174 2.93 11.33 26.27
CA ASP A 174 3.69 12.50 25.84
C ASP A 174 5.20 12.22 25.81
N LYS A 175 5.70 11.51 26.83
CA LYS A 175 7.11 11.11 26.88
C LYS A 175 7.48 10.13 25.77
N LEU A 176 6.64 9.13 25.49
CA LEU A 176 6.85 8.19 24.38
C LEU A 176 6.87 8.94 23.05
N LEU A 177 5.91 9.85 22.83
CA LEU A 177 5.83 10.66 21.62
C LEU A 177 7.06 11.56 21.45
N HIS A 178 7.52 12.16 22.54
CA HIS A 178 8.74 12.99 22.54
C HIS A 178 9.97 12.17 22.15
N MET A 179 10.16 10.99 22.76
CA MET A 179 11.28 10.11 22.44
C MET A 179 11.25 9.61 20.98
N LEU A 180 10.07 9.28 20.46
CA LEU A 180 9.91 8.88 19.05
C LEU A 180 10.18 10.03 18.08
N HIS A 181 9.83 11.26 18.43
CA HIS A 181 10.05 12.43 17.58
C HIS A 181 11.52 12.88 17.56
N GLU A 182 12.26 12.63 18.63
CA GLU A 182 13.70 12.92 18.71
C GLU A 182 14.58 11.81 18.14
N ALA A 183 14.02 10.62 17.86
CA ALA A 183 14.76 9.48 17.33
C ALA A 183 15.31 9.76 15.92
N ASP A 184 16.57 9.42 15.69
CA ASP A 184 17.20 9.48 14.37
C ASP A 184 16.90 8.18 13.60
N PRO A 185 16.15 8.23 12.49
CA PRO A 185 15.80 7.04 11.71
C PRO A 185 16.99 6.42 10.96
N THR A 186 18.16 7.08 10.95
CA THR A 186 19.40 6.56 10.35
C THR A 186 20.30 5.85 11.34
N ASP A 187 19.96 5.93 12.64
CA ASP A 187 20.65 5.16 13.66
C ASP A 187 20.26 3.67 13.55
N LEU A 188 21.26 2.80 13.63
CA LEU A 188 21.11 1.34 13.56
C LEU A 188 21.27 0.70 14.94
N GLU A 189 21.45 1.50 16.00
CA GLU A 189 21.41 1.01 17.37
C GLU A 189 20.00 0.53 17.76
N ASN A 190 19.95 -0.38 18.73
CA ASN A 190 18.66 -0.85 19.25
C ASN A 190 18.01 0.26 20.07
N ASP A 191 16.67 0.29 20.07
CA ASP A 191 15.90 1.23 20.89
C ASP A 191 16.30 1.15 22.37
N PRO A 192 16.36 2.30 23.07
CA PRO A 192 16.65 2.31 24.49
C PRO A 192 15.56 1.54 25.25
N GLU A 193 15.95 0.79 26.29
CA GLU A 193 15.04 -0.05 27.08
C GLU A 193 13.85 0.74 27.64
N GLU A 194 14.07 2.02 27.95
CA GLU A 194 13.04 2.96 28.40
C GLU A 194 11.93 3.19 27.35
N LEU A 195 12.28 3.24 26.06
CA LEU A 195 11.31 3.39 24.97
C LEU A 195 10.43 2.14 24.87
N LEU A 196 11.02 0.95 24.96
CA LEU A 196 10.31 -0.32 24.90
C LEU A 196 9.35 -0.50 26.09
N GLN A 197 9.76 -0.10 27.29
CA GLN A 197 8.90 -0.14 28.48
C GLN A 197 7.73 0.86 28.37
N LEU A 198 7.99 2.07 27.86
CA LEU A 198 6.96 3.07 27.63
C LEU A 198 5.97 2.62 26.55
N GLU A 199 6.45 2.01 25.47
CA GLU A 199 5.60 1.45 24.43
C GLU A 199 4.65 0.38 24.98
N GLU A 200 5.18 -0.59 25.76
CA GLU A 200 4.35 -1.65 26.35
C GLU A 200 3.27 -1.07 27.28
N GLN A 201 3.63 -0.07 28.10
CA GLN A 201 2.69 0.60 29.00
C GLN A 201 1.63 1.41 28.25
N VAL A 202 2.02 2.19 27.23
CA VAL A 202 1.09 2.98 26.42
C VAL A 202 0.15 2.09 25.62
N ASN A 203 0.66 0.98 25.07
CA ASN A 203 -0.18 0.01 24.39
C ASN A 203 -1.18 -0.65 25.36
N ALA A 204 -0.77 -0.95 26.58
CA ALA A 204 -1.67 -1.48 27.62
C ALA A 204 -2.75 -0.48 28.07
N MET A 205 -2.52 0.84 27.93
CA MET A 205 -3.53 1.86 28.23
C MET A 205 -4.66 1.92 27.18
N GLY A 206 -4.43 1.48 25.94
CA GLY A 206 -5.41 1.56 24.85
C GLY A 206 -6.79 0.99 25.20
N PRO A 207 -6.90 -0.30 25.61
CA PRO A 207 -8.18 -0.89 25.99
C PRO A 207 -8.89 -0.21 27.17
N LEU A 208 -8.12 0.41 28.09
CA LEU A 208 -8.68 1.14 29.22
C LEU A 208 -9.29 2.47 28.77
N ILE A 209 -8.60 3.17 27.87
CA ILE A 209 -9.11 4.39 27.23
C ILE A 209 -10.40 4.08 26.47
N ASP A 210 -10.42 3.02 25.66
CA ASP A 210 -11.62 2.60 24.92
C ASP A 210 -12.80 2.32 25.85
N SER A 211 -12.58 1.59 26.94
CA SER A 211 -13.60 1.31 27.95
C SER A 211 -14.12 2.60 28.62
N GLU A 212 -13.23 3.55 28.90
CA GLU A 212 -13.60 4.80 29.54
C GLU A 212 -14.36 5.74 28.59
N LEU A 213 -13.98 5.77 27.31
CA LEU A 213 -14.71 6.47 26.25
C LEU A 213 -16.12 5.90 26.10
N GLU A 214 -16.27 4.58 26.00
CA GLU A 214 -17.59 3.95 25.90
C GLU A 214 -18.46 4.25 27.15
N ARG A 215 -17.84 4.33 28.33
CA ARG A 215 -18.53 4.75 29.57
C ARG A 215 -19.01 6.19 29.50
N VAL A 216 -18.20 7.10 28.96
CA VAL A 216 -18.58 8.51 28.77
C VAL A 216 -19.69 8.63 27.75
N ASP A 217 -19.60 7.93 26.63
CA ASP A 217 -20.60 7.95 25.55
C ASP A 217 -21.97 7.47 26.04
N ARG A 218 -22.01 6.37 26.81
CA ARG A 218 -23.25 5.91 27.45
C ARG A 218 -23.87 6.95 28.35
N LYS A 219 -23.06 7.63 29.17
CA LYS A 219 -23.56 8.71 30.05
C LYS A 219 -24.05 9.91 29.23
N HIS A 220 -23.34 10.26 28.16
CA HIS A 220 -23.74 11.35 27.29
C HIS A 220 -25.08 11.05 26.60
N ALA A 221 -25.25 9.84 26.05
CA ALA A 221 -26.52 9.39 25.46
C ALA A 221 -27.68 9.45 26.46
N GLN A 222 -27.46 8.99 27.69
CA GLN A 222 -28.47 9.07 28.77
C GLN A 222 -28.84 10.53 29.08
N LEU A 223 -27.84 11.42 29.21
CA LEU A 223 -28.10 12.83 29.50
C LEU A 223 -28.87 13.51 28.36
N THR A 224 -28.52 13.22 27.11
CA THR A 224 -29.23 13.70 25.93
C THR A 224 -30.68 13.22 25.91
N GLN A 225 -30.94 11.95 26.26
CA GLN A 225 -32.29 11.42 26.35
C GLN A 225 -33.12 12.13 27.43
N VAL A 226 -32.55 12.36 28.62
CA VAL A 226 -33.21 13.10 29.71
C VAL A 226 -33.49 14.54 29.29
N SER A 227 -32.54 15.19 28.60
CA SER A 227 -32.71 16.54 28.06
C SER A 227 -33.87 16.62 27.06
N SER A 228 -33.98 15.66 26.13
CA SER A 228 -35.13 15.58 25.20
C SER A 228 -36.45 15.41 25.95
N GLY A 229 -36.49 14.47 26.88
CA GLY A 229 -37.70 14.20 27.68
C GLY A 229 -38.15 15.42 28.50
N LEU A 230 -37.21 16.20 29.03
CA LEU A 230 -37.52 17.46 29.73
C LEU A 230 -38.18 18.47 28.79
N VAL A 231 -37.63 18.67 27.59
CA VAL A 231 -38.18 19.59 26.59
C VAL A 231 -39.59 19.17 26.17
N GLU A 232 -39.79 17.87 25.94
CA GLU A 232 -41.11 17.30 25.61
C GLU A 232 -42.13 17.53 26.74
N ALA A 233 -41.74 17.27 27.99
CA ALA A 233 -42.60 17.49 29.15
C ALA A 233 -42.98 18.97 29.32
N LEU A 234 -42.03 19.89 29.16
CA LEU A 234 -42.29 21.33 29.21
C LEU A 234 -43.21 21.78 28.08
N ASN A 235 -43.01 21.27 26.86
CA ASN A 235 -43.90 21.56 25.74
C ASN A 235 -45.32 21.06 26.00
N LEU A 236 -45.47 19.84 26.50
CA LEU A 236 -46.78 19.28 26.86
C LEU A 236 -47.46 20.10 27.96
N TYR A 237 -46.72 20.51 28.99
CA TYR A 237 -47.23 21.40 30.03
C TYR A 237 -47.72 22.72 29.45
N HIS A 238 -46.93 23.37 28.58
CA HIS A 238 -47.35 24.61 27.91
C HIS A 238 -48.56 24.40 27.00
N MET A 239 -48.72 23.24 26.36
CA MET A 239 -49.90 22.93 25.56
C MET A 239 -51.16 22.74 26.41
N LEU A 240 -51.05 22.12 27.58
CA LEU A 240 -52.19 21.87 28.48
C LEU A 240 -52.60 23.09 29.30
N MET A 241 -51.67 24.00 29.58
CA MET A 241 -51.88 25.19 30.40
C MET A 241 -52.20 26.45 29.58
N ARG A 242 -52.52 26.30 28.29
CA ARG A 242 -52.87 27.38 27.37
C ARG A 242 -54.33 27.27 26.96
#